data_AF-A0A349U0Z5-F1
#
_entry.id   AF-A0A349U0Z5-F1
#
_cell.length_a   1.000
_cell.length_b   1.000
_cell.length_c   1.000
_cell.angle_alpha   90.00
_cell.angle_beta   90.00
_cell.angle_gamma   90.00
#
_symmetry.space_group_name_H-M   'P 1'
#
loop_
_entity.id
_entity.type
_entity.pdbx_description
1 polymer ?
#
loop_
_entity_poly.entity_id
_entity_poly.type
_entity_poly.pdbx_seq_one_letter_code
_entity_poly.pdbx_strand_id
1 'polypeptide(L)'
;MQASTPRKTVTPAEAVAWFEYFARSEELALGVTNTCCDCRAHVKSIQMVEQGIDTRQAWLIKKHEGNETMEFNLHVAPCLMTTWPDGRIVPLVIDPAHCPFPVQPKIWANFFHARNPVIIDVNNAFTSQDPNADFSGLYEELGENLLFNKASWDERAFRLLNEARQREKRLGLEPAPWIQKLRKTAPKPSPFSRTDMP
;
A
#
# COMPACT_ATOMS: atom_id res chain seq x y z
N MET A 1 -24.99 -3.36 -10.34
CA MET A 1 -23.53 -3.59 -10.23
C MET A 1 -22.93 -3.41 -11.61
N GLN A 2 -22.04 -2.43 -11.81
CA GLN A 2 -21.32 -2.31 -13.08
C GLN A 2 -20.19 -3.35 -13.10
N ALA A 3 -20.09 -4.12 -14.18
CA ALA A 3 -18.96 -5.02 -14.37
C ALA A 3 -17.68 -4.18 -14.46
N SER A 4 -16.66 -4.49 -13.66
CA SER A 4 -15.38 -3.79 -13.75
C SER A 4 -14.75 -4.05 -15.11
N THR A 5 -14.32 -2.99 -15.81
CA THR A 5 -13.56 -3.11 -17.06
C THR A 5 -12.35 -4.03 -16.85
N PRO A 6 -12.11 -5.02 -17.73
CA PRO A 6 -10.93 -5.87 -17.65
C PRO A 6 -9.66 -5.01 -17.63
N ARG A 7 -8.81 -5.20 -16.64
CA ARG A 7 -7.54 -4.48 -16.51
C ARG A 7 -6.41 -5.23 -17.20
N LYS A 8 -5.48 -4.47 -17.79
CA LYS A 8 -4.34 -4.99 -18.54
C LYS A 8 -3.25 -5.49 -17.58
N THR A 9 -2.80 -6.73 -17.74
CA THR A 9 -1.54 -7.20 -17.16
C THR A 9 -0.34 -6.66 -17.96
N VAL A 10 0.82 -6.57 -17.34
CA VAL A 10 2.04 -6.04 -18.00
C VAL A 10 3.06 -7.14 -18.29
N THR A 11 3.97 -6.93 -19.22
CA THR A 11 5.13 -7.78 -19.41
C THR A 11 6.18 -7.55 -18.30
N PRO A 12 7.13 -8.47 -18.09
CA PRO A 12 8.25 -8.24 -17.18
C PRO A 12 9.06 -6.97 -17.50
N ALA A 13 9.25 -6.67 -18.79
CA ALA A 13 9.95 -5.46 -19.23
C ALA A 13 9.17 -4.17 -18.87
N GLU A 14 7.85 -4.16 -19.08
CA GLU A 14 6.99 -3.05 -18.62
C GLU A 14 7.04 -2.90 -17.09
N ALA A 15 7.09 -3.99 -16.33
CA ALA A 15 7.22 -3.92 -14.86
C ALA A 15 8.55 -3.29 -14.41
N VAL A 16 9.66 -3.60 -15.11
CA VAL A 16 10.96 -2.93 -14.89
C VAL A 16 10.85 -1.44 -15.20
N ALA A 17 10.21 -1.05 -16.30
CA ALA A 17 10.02 0.35 -16.66
C ALA A 17 9.22 1.12 -15.58
N TRP A 18 8.16 0.51 -15.03
CA TRP A 18 7.42 1.09 -13.89
C TRP A 18 8.27 1.24 -12.63
N PHE A 19 9.05 0.21 -12.32
CA PHE A 19 9.97 0.26 -11.18
C PHE A 19 10.97 1.39 -11.32
N GLU A 20 11.62 1.50 -12.48
CA GLU A 20 12.59 2.55 -12.77
C GLU A 20 11.96 3.95 -12.74
N TYR A 21 10.76 4.09 -13.28
CA TYR A 21 9.99 5.33 -13.21
C TYR A 21 9.80 5.78 -11.76
N PHE A 22 9.36 4.87 -10.88
CA PHE A 22 9.18 5.20 -9.47
C PHE A 22 10.50 5.36 -8.71
N ALA A 23 11.54 4.62 -9.06
CA ALA A 23 12.86 4.73 -8.44
C ALA A 23 13.49 6.11 -8.64
N ARG A 24 13.16 6.78 -9.75
CA ARG A 24 13.61 8.15 -10.05
C ARG A 24 12.67 9.24 -9.51
N SER A 25 11.55 8.88 -8.91
CA SER A 25 10.57 9.85 -8.42
C SER A 25 11.01 10.43 -7.08
N GLU A 26 11.45 11.69 -7.10
CA GLU A 26 11.79 12.43 -5.88
C GLU A 26 10.58 12.57 -4.97
N GLU A 27 9.37 12.72 -5.55
CA GLU A 27 8.10 12.90 -4.85
C GLU A 27 7.78 11.80 -3.85
N LEU A 28 8.24 10.57 -4.11
CA LEU A 28 7.92 9.42 -3.28
C LEU A 28 8.75 9.32 -2.01
N ALA A 29 9.73 10.21 -1.79
CA ALA A 29 10.57 10.20 -0.58
C ALA A 29 11.16 8.81 -0.25
N LEU A 30 11.71 8.13 -1.26
CA LEU A 30 12.19 6.73 -1.13
C LEU A 30 13.27 6.53 -0.06
N GLY A 31 14.01 7.59 0.31
CA GLY A 31 14.98 7.57 1.40
C GLY A 31 14.36 7.49 2.81
N VAL A 32 13.04 7.72 2.95
CA VAL A 32 12.32 7.62 4.23
C VAL A 32 11.63 6.25 4.30
N THR A 33 12.38 5.22 4.66
CA THR A 33 11.92 3.82 4.61
C THR A 33 11.06 3.42 5.81
N ASN A 34 11.29 4.02 6.98
CA ASN A 34 10.67 3.59 8.25
C ASN A 34 9.19 3.96 8.41
N THR A 35 8.63 4.83 7.56
CA THR A 35 7.22 5.26 7.66
C THR A 35 6.62 5.52 6.27
N CYS A 36 5.30 5.70 6.21
CA CYS A 36 4.53 6.10 5.03
C CYS A 36 4.62 5.16 3.81
N CYS A 37 4.91 3.88 4.04
CA CYS A 37 4.93 2.87 2.98
C CYS A 37 3.56 2.71 2.31
N ASP A 38 2.48 2.82 3.07
CA ASP A 38 1.09 2.87 2.62
C ASP A 38 0.82 4.01 1.65
N CYS A 39 1.27 5.22 1.96
CA CYS A 39 1.11 6.39 1.10
C CYS A 39 1.86 6.20 -0.22
N ARG A 40 3.13 5.77 -0.15
CA ARG A 40 3.94 5.48 -1.35
C ARG A 40 3.30 4.39 -2.20
N ALA A 41 2.87 3.30 -1.58
CA ALA A 41 2.24 2.19 -2.27
C ALA A 41 0.94 2.63 -2.93
N HIS A 42 0.13 3.43 -2.26
CA HIS A 42 -1.13 3.91 -2.76
C HIS A 42 -0.95 4.87 -3.95
N VAL A 43 -0.07 5.88 -3.85
CA VAL A 43 0.23 6.81 -4.96
C VAL A 43 0.70 6.06 -6.20
N LYS A 44 1.68 5.16 -6.05
CA LYS A 44 2.17 4.32 -7.16
C LYS A 44 1.04 3.48 -7.77
N SER A 45 0.20 2.88 -6.93
CA SER A 45 -0.90 2.02 -7.38
C SER A 45 -1.94 2.79 -8.19
N ILE A 46 -2.38 3.95 -7.71
CA ILE A 46 -3.34 4.80 -8.44
C ILE A 46 -2.77 5.23 -9.80
N GLN A 47 -1.49 5.62 -9.86
CA GLN A 47 -0.86 6.01 -11.14
C GLN A 47 -0.90 4.88 -12.17
N MET A 48 -0.66 3.63 -11.76
CA MET A 48 -0.74 2.48 -12.66
C MET A 48 -2.18 2.11 -13.02
N VAL A 49 -3.12 2.16 -12.07
CA VAL A 49 -4.54 1.91 -12.31
C VAL A 49 -5.12 2.87 -13.33
N GLU A 50 -4.74 4.15 -13.30
CA GLU A 50 -5.16 5.13 -14.30
C GLU A 50 -4.66 4.84 -15.72
N GLN A 51 -3.58 4.08 -15.85
CA GLN A 51 -3.10 3.56 -17.13
C GLN A 51 -3.83 2.26 -17.53
N GLY A 52 -4.88 1.87 -16.81
CA GLY A 52 -5.65 0.65 -17.05
C GLY A 52 -4.96 -0.64 -16.61
N ILE A 53 -3.92 -0.55 -15.78
CA ILE A 53 -3.10 -1.71 -15.38
C ILE A 53 -3.72 -2.45 -14.18
N ASP A 54 -3.69 -3.79 -14.21
CA ASP A 54 -4.04 -4.62 -13.05
C ASP A 54 -2.95 -4.51 -11.98
N THR A 55 -3.17 -3.55 -11.08
CA THR A 55 -2.31 -3.24 -9.95
C THR A 55 -3.02 -3.60 -8.65
N ARG A 56 -2.27 -4.28 -7.80
CA ARG A 56 -2.67 -4.74 -6.47
C ARG A 56 -1.70 -4.15 -5.43
N GLN A 57 -1.95 -4.39 -4.16
CA GLN A 57 -1.03 -4.10 -3.06
C GLN A 57 -0.63 -5.39 -2.40
N ALA A 58 0.67 -5.59 -2.23
CA ALA A 58 1.22 -6.67 -1.42
C ALA A 58 1.45 -6.13 -0.01
N TRP A 59 0.84 -6.77 0.99
CA TRP A 59 0.94 -6.44 2.41
C TRP A 59 1.79 -7.48 3.12
N LEU A 60 2.83 -7.04 3.82
CA LEU A 60 3.60 -7.84 4.76
C LEU A 60 3.17 -7.53 6.18
N ILE A 61 3.03 -8.60 6.94
CA ILE A 61 2.75 -8.54 8.36
C ILE A 61 3.86 -9.33 9.03
N LYS A 62 4.77 -8.61 9.69
CA LYS A 62 5.78 -9.22 10.53
C LYS A 62 5.24 -9.29 11.95
N LYS A 63 5.10 -10.51 12.46
CA LYS A 63 4.86 -10.76 13.88
C LYS A 63 6.21 -10.80 14.58
N HIS A 64 6.46 -9.86 15.48
CA HIS A 64 7.61 -9.97 16.39
C HIS A 64 7.22 -10.88 17.56
N GLU A 65 7.97 -11.95 17.75
CA GLU A 65 7.87 -12.79 18.95
C GLU A 65 8.89 -12.25 19.97
N GLY A 66 8.50 -11.20 20.69
CA GLY A 66 9.30 -10.52 21.71
C GLY A 66 8.40 -9.92 22.80
N ASN A 67 8.85 -9.99 24.05
CA ASN A 67 8.02 -9.88 25.24
C ASN A 67 7.21 -8.56 25.37
N GLU A 68 5.96 -8.74 25.85
CA GLU A 68 5.04 -7.78 26.46
C GLU A 68 4.27 -6.78 25.57
N THR A 69 4.70 -6.46 24.36
CA THR A 69 3.89 -5.67 23.41
C THR A 69 4.03 -6.19 21.98
N MET A 70 2.89 -6.57 21.36
CA MET A 70 2.86 -6.99 19.96
C MET A 70 3.09 -5.78 19.04
N GLU A 71 4.34 -5.53 18.66
CA GLU A 71 4.66 -4.56 17.60
C GLU A 71 4.41 -5.21 16.24
N PHE A 72 3.39 -4.74 15.54
CA PHE A 72 3.18 -5.09 14.14
C PHE A 72 4.04 -4.20 13.26
N ASN A 73 5.09 -4.78 12.68
CA ASN A 73 5.78 -4.16 11.56
C ASN A 73 5.01 -4.51 10.28
N LEU A 74 4.14 -3.59 9.88
CA LEU A 74 3.42 -3.63 8.62
C LEU A 74 4.25 -2.95 7.53
N HIS A 75 4.29 -3.56 6.36
CA HIS A 75 4.86 -2.93 5.17
C HIS A 75 3.99 -3.24 3.96
N VAL A 76 3.88 -2.28 3.05
CA VAL A 76 3.04 -2.42 1.85
C VAL A 76 3.74 -1.82 0.65
N ALA A 77 3.58 -2.48 -0.49
CA ALA A 77 4.07 -2.00 -1.78
C ALA A 77 3.09 -2.36 -2.91
N PRO A 78 3.11 -1.63 -4.04
CA PRO A 78 2.35 -2.01 -5.22
C PRO A 78 2.82 -3.35 -5.77
N CYS A 79 1.89 -4.09 -6.35
CA CYS A 79 2.10 -5.41 -6.91
C CYS A 79 1.47 -5.44 -8.31
N LEU A 80 2.29 -5.52 -9.34
CA LEU A 80 1.86 -5.60 -10.74
C LEU A 80 1.58 -7.06 -11.11
N MET A 81 0.44 -7.30 -11.74
CA MET A 81 0.14 -8.60 -12.35
C MET A 81 0.84 -8.67 -13.70
N THR A 82 1.83 -9.56 -13.83
CA THR A 82 2.66 -9.65 -15.04
C THR A 82 2.37 -10.90 -15.86
N THR A 83 2.21 -10.77 -17.18
CA THR A 83 2.06 -11.91 -18.09
C THR A 83 3.40 -12.26 -18.70
N TRP A 84 3.84 -13.48 -18.47
CA TRP A 84 5.10 -14.03 -18.98
C TRP A 84 4.91 -14.57 -20.41
N PRO A 85 6.00 -14.78 -21.18
CA PRO A 85 5.90 -15.31 -22.55
C PRO A 85 5.18 -16.66 -22.67
N ASP A 86 5.18 -17.45 -21.59
CA ASP A 86 4.46 -18.74 -21.50
C ASP A 86 2.98 -18.58 -21.10
N GLY A 87 2.47 -17.35 -21.02
CA GLY A 87 1.10 -17.02 -20.65
C GLY A 87 0.82 -17.05 -19.14
N ARG A 88 1.80 -17.42 -18.29
CA ARG A 88 1.60 -17.39 -16.83
C ARG A 88 1.48 -15.96 -16.33
N ILE A 89 0.55 -15.76 -15.40
CA ILE A 89 0.44 -14.51 -14.66
C ILE A 89 1.24 -14.64 -13.35
N VAL A 90 2.24 -13.78 -13.19
CA VAL A 90 3.11 -13.76 -12.02
C VAL A 90 3.04 -12.37 -11.38
N PRO A 91 2.73 -12.27 -10.07
CA PRO A 91 2.78 -10.98 -9.37
C PRO A 91 4.23 -10.52 -9.16
N LEU A 92 4.51 -9.25 -9.40
CA LEU A 92 5.79 -8.60 -9.09
C LEU A 92 5.57 -7.35 -8.22
N VAL A 93 6.27 -7.29 -7.10
CA VAL A 93 6.26 -6.16 -6.17
C VAL A 93 7.19 -5.05 -6.66
N ILE A 94 6.70 -3.81 -6.63
CA ILE A 94 7.39 -2.60 -7.09
C ILE A 94 7.78 -1.73 -5.89
N ASP A 95 8.88 -2.11 -5.22
CA ASP A 95 9.37 -1.42 -4.02
C ASP A 95 10.82 -0.92 -4.14
N PRO A 96 11.05 0.18 -4.89
CA PRO A 96 12.39 0.76 -5.03
C PRO A 96 12.99 1.32 -3.73
N ALA A 97 12.23 1.38 -2.63
CA ALA A 97 12.77 1.77 -1.33
C ALA A 97 13.57 0.64 -0.66
N HIS A 98 13.32 -0.62 -1.03
CA HIS A 98 13.92 -1.80 -0.38
C HIS A 98 14.51 -2.83 -1.35
N CYS A 99 14.15 -2.77 -2.63
CA CYS A 99 14.62 -3.70 -3.64
C CYS A 99 15.25 -2.93 -4.80
N PRO A 100 16.29 -3.49 -5.47
CA PRO A 100 16.93 -2.87 -6.62
C PRO A 100 16.21 -3.12 -7.96
N PHE A 101 15.21 -4.00 -7.99
CA PHE A 101 14.41 -4.34 -9.18
C PHE A 101 13.04 -4.93 -8.76
N PRO A 102 12.06 -5.10 -9.67
CA PRO A 102 10.82 -5.82 -9.38
C PRO A 102 11.09 -7.24 -8.88
N VAL A 103 10.49 -7.63 -7.76
CA VAL A 103 10.70 -8.95 -7.15
C VAL A 103 9.39 -9.68 -6.94
N GLN A 104 9.42 -11.02 -6.94
CA GLN A 104 8.23 -11.78 -6.55
C GLN A 104 7.88 -11.51 -5.08
N PRO A 105 6.59 -11.53 -4.70
CA PRO A 105 6.15 -11.26 -3.34
C PRO A 105 6.86 -12.12 -2.27
N LYS A 106 7.14 -13.40 -2.56
CA LYS A 106 7.88 -14.28 -1.65
C LYS A 106 9.33 -13.82 -1.43
N ILE A 107 10.02 -13.37 -2.48
CA ILE A 107 11.37 -12.83 -2.38
C ILE A 107 11.35 -11.53 -1.57
N TRP A 108 10.37 -10.66 -1.84
CA TRP A 108 10.16 -9.43 -1.08
C TRP A 108 9.94 -9.69 0.41
N ALA A 109 9.06 -10.64 0.78
CA ALA A 109 8.83 -11.02 2.18
C ALA A 109 10.10 -11.49 2.91
N ASN A 110 10.99 -12.19 2.23
CA ASN A 110 12.25 -12.65 2.80
C ASN A 110 13.17 -11.49 3.22
N PHE A 111 13.16 -10.35 2.50
CA PHE A 111 13.92 -9.15 2.90
C PHE A 111 13.48 -8.61 4.28
N PHE A 112 12.21 -8.80 4.65
CA PHE A 112 11.66 -8.28 5.91
C PHE A 112 11.61 -9.34 7.02
N HIS A 113 12.01 -10.58 6.73
CA HIS A 113 11.75 -11.74 7.59
C HIS A 113 10.27 -11.85 7.98
N ALA A 114 9.39 -11.63 7.00
CA ALA A 114 7.95 -11.68 7.17
C ALA A 114 7.36 -12.97 6.59
N ARG A 115 6.10 -13.27 6.95
CA ARG A 115 5.33 -14.36 6.33
C ARG A 115 4.99 -14.03 4.87
N ASN A 116 4.35 -14.97 4.19
CA ASN A 116 3.86 -14.76 2.82
C ASN A 116 2.98 -13.49 2.76
N PRO A 117 3.21 -12.60 1.79
CA PRO A 117 2.44 -11.37 1.66
C PRO A 117 1.02 -11.66 1.22
N VAL A 118 0.09 -10.85 1.70
CA VAL A 118 -1.30 -10.85 1.25
C VAL A 118 -1.42 -9.88 0.08
N ILE A 119 -1.92 -10.35 -1.07
CA ILE A 119 -2.10 -9.51 -2.26
C ILE A 119 -3.56 -9.11 -2.36
N ILE A 120 -3.82 -7.80 -2.28
CA ILE A 120 -5.15 -7.22 -2.27
C ILE A 120 -5.30 -6.35 -3.52
N ASP A 121 -6.34 -6.56 -4.32
CA ASP A 121 -6.63 -5.70 -5.49
C ASP A 121 -6.98 -4.29 -5.02
N VAL A 122 -6.29 -3.27 -5.56
CA VAL A 122 -6.43 -1.86 -5.14
C VAL A 122 -7.86 -1.35 -5.32
N ASN A 123 -8.61 -1.88 -6.29
CA ASN A 123 -9.98 -1.47 -6.55
C ASN A 123 -11.02 -2.36 -5.85
N ASN A 124 -10.64 -3.58 -5.43
CA ASN A 124 -11.52 -4.52 -4.71
C ASN A 124 -11.19 -4.65 -3.22
N ALA A 125 -10.14 -3.96 -2.74
CA ALA A 125 -9.72 -3.92 -1.33
C ALA A 125 -10.86 -3.49 -0.39
N PHE A 126 -11.96 -2.98 -0.95
CA PHE A 126 -13.03 -2.32 -0.22
C PHE A 126 -14.43 -2.86 -0.51
N THR A 127 -14.54 -3.93 -1.33
CA THR A 127 -15.80 -4.62 -1.60
C THR A 127 -15.63 -6.14 -1.62
N SER A 128 -14.82 -6.75 -0.75
CA SER A 128 -14.74 -8.21 -0.68
C SER A 128 -16.14 -8.78 -0.35
N GLN A 129 -16.86 -9.17 -1.39
CA GLN A 129 -18.07 -9.98 -1.34
C GLN A 129 -17.74 -11.46 -1.20
N ASP A 130 -16.53 -11.80 -0.77
CA ASP A 130 -16.22 -13.13 -0.27
C ASP A 130 -16.57 -13.15 1.23
N PRO A 131 -17.78 -13.63 1.62
CA PRO A 131 -18.14 -13.74 3.02
C PRO A 131 -17.28 -14.76 3.78
N ASN A 132 -16.42 -15.52 3.09
CA ASN A 132 -15.51 -16.48 3.70
C ASN A 132 -14.07 -15.97 3.79
N ALA A 133 -13.76 -14.80 3.24
CA ALA A 133 -12.47 -14.15 3.46
C ALA A 133 -12.47 -13.58 4.89
N ASP A 134 -12.10 -14.43 5.84
CA ASP A 134 -11.98 -14.06 7.24
C ASP A 134 -10.75 -13.17 7.45
N PHE A 135 -10.98 -11.86 7.33
CA PHE A 135 -10.05 -10.85 7.80
C PHE A 135 -10.34 -10.43 9.25
N SER A 136 -11.36 -11.00 9.90
CA SER A 136 -11.70 -10.65 11.29
C SER A 136 -10.57 -11.06 12.23
N GLY A 137 -9.93 -12.21 12.00
CA GLY A 137 -8.68 -12.57 12.68
C GLY A 137 -7.55 -11.57 12.41
N LEU A 138 -7.38 -11.10 11.17
CA LEU A 138 -6.37 -10.09 10.83
C LEU A 138 -6.63 -8.76 11.55
N TYR A 139 -7.89 -8.32 11.66
CA TYR A 139 -8.25 -7.01 12.19
C TYR A 139 -8.52 -6.99 13.70
N GLU A 140 -8.92 -8.11 14.31
CA GLU A 140 -8.91 -8.29 15.77
C GLU A 140 -7.47 -8.39 16.30
N GLU A 141 -6.56 -9.05 15.55
CA GLU A 141 -5.13 -9.09 15.90
C GLU A 141 -4.46 -7.71 15.64
N LEU A 142 -4.86 -6.97 14.59
CA LEU A 142 -4.38 -5.60 14.30
C LEU A 142 -5.12 -4.48 15.07
N GLY A 143 -6.10 -4.83 15.91
CA GLY A 143 -6.97 -3.91 16.65
C GLY A 143 -6.27 -3.21 17.82
N GLU A 144 -6.63 -1.94 18.04
CA GLU A 144 -6.16 -0.99 19.07
C GLU A 144 -4.72 -0.44 18.97
N ASN A 145 -3.72 -1.20 18.48
CA ASN A 145 -2.34 -0.70 18.38
C ASN A 145 -1.98 -0.02 17.03
N LEU A 146 -2.84 -0.12 16.02
CA LEU A 146 -2.73 0.60 14.74
C LEU A 146 -3.17 2.07 14.82
N LEU A 147 -3.08 2.70 16.00
CA LEU A 147 -3.22 4.15 16.12
C LEU A 147 -1.98 4.80 15.48
N PHE A 148 -2.05 4.95 14.15
CA PHE A 148 -1.14 5.71 13.32
C PHE A 148 -0.69 6.97 14.06
N ASN A 149 0.55 6.98 14.55
CA ASN A 149 1.11 8.15 15.19
C ASN A 149 1.31 9.23 14.13
N LYS A 150 0.31 10.09 13.95
CA LYS A 150 0.34 11.25 13.04
C LYS A 150 1.54 12.17 13.29
N ALA A 151 2.13 12.15 14.50
CA ALA A 151 3.32 12.94 14.80
C ALA A 151 4.59 12.45 14.05
N SER A 152 4.59 11.23 13.52
CA SER A 152 5.70 10.66 12.74
C SER A 152 5.61 10.92 11.23
N TRP A 153 4.51 11.53 10.77
CA TRP A 153 4.30 11.81 9.36
C TRP A 153 4.91 13.16 9.02
N ASP A 154 5.87 13.16 8.11
CA ASP A 154 6.38 14.42 7.57
C ASP A 154 5.28 15.13 6.75
N GLU A 155 5.45 16.44 6.55
CA GLU A 155 4.49 17.25 5.79
C GLU A 155 4.32 16.76 4.34
N ARG A 156 5.34 16.09 3.78
CA ARG A 156 5.33 15.57 2.42
C ARG A 156 4.42 14.35 2.28
N ALA A 157 4.47 13.42 3.23
CA ALA A 157 3.58 12.26 3.28
C ALA A 157 2.11 12.69 3.41
N PHE A 158 1.83 13.71 4.23
CA PHE A 158 0.49 14.29 4.32
C PHE A 158 0.01 14.91 3.00
N ARG A 159 0.89 15.64 2.29
CA ARG A 159 0.57 16.20 0.97
C ARG A 159 0.25 15.09 -0.03
N LEU A 160 1.11 14.07 -0.17
CA LEU A 160 0.90 12.93 -1.06
C LEU A 160 -0.41 12.20 -0.78
N LEU A 161 -0.72 11.97 0.50
CA LEU A 161 -1.96 11.31 0.88
C LEU A 161 -3.18 12.15 0.51
N ASN A 162 -3.13 13.47 0.72
CA ASN A 162 -4.22 14.36 0.35
C ASN A 162 -4.40 14.45 -1.17
N GLU A 163 -3.31 14.49 -1.94
CA GLU A 163 -3.36 14.47 -3.40
C GLU A 163 -3.94 13.15 -3.93
N ALA A 164 -3.52 12.01 -3.37
CA ALA A 164 -4.06 10.72 -3.72
C ALA A 164 -5.58 10.66 -3.42
N ARG A 165 -6.02 11.17 -2.28
CA ARG A 165 -7.46 11.26 -1.93
C ARG A 165 -8.25 12.13 -2.92
N GLN A 166 -7.71 13.27 -3.33
CA GLN A 166 -8.37 14.10 -4.35
C GLN A 166 -8.45 13.37 -5.69
N ARG A 167 -7.44 12.55 -6.01
CA ARG A 167 -7.39 11.72 -7.22
C ARG A 167 -8.42 10.60 -7.18
N GLU A 168 -8.54 9.86 -6.08
CA GLU A 168 -9.60 8.85 -5.86
C GLU A 168 -10.99 9.43 -6.13
N LYS A 169 -11.27 10.61 -5.56
CA LYS A 169 -12.54 11.31 -5.74
C LYS A 169 -12.82 11.65 -7.21
N ARG A 170 -11.81 12.05 -7.99
CA ARG A 170 -11.95 12.32 -9.43
C ARG A 170 -12.24 11.06 -10.24
N LEU A 171 -11.74 9.91 -9.79
CA LEU A 171 -11.95 8.61 -10.42
C LEU A 171 -13.28 7.94 -10.00
N GLY A 172 -14.04 8.55 -9.09
CA GLY A 172 -15.27 7.94 -8.54
C GLY A 172 -14.99 6.75 -7.63
N LEU A 173 -13.78 6.67 -7.06
CA LEU A 173 -13.42 5.64 -6.09
C LEU A 173 -13.92 6.07 -4.70
N GLU A 174 -14.88 5.32 -4.14
CA GLU A 174 -15.36 5.57 -2.79
C GLU A 174 -14.36 5.02 -1.75
N PRO A 175 -13.99 5.80 -0.73
CA PRO A 175 -13.14 5.31 0.34
C PRO A 175 -13.88 4.23 1.11
N ALA A 176 -13.18 3.15 1.44
CA ALA A 176 -13.71 2.01 2.18
C ALA A 176 -14.52 2.40 3.42
N PRO A 177 -15.58 1.64 3.78
CA PRO A 177 -16.31 1.85 5.02
C PRO A 177 -15.41 1.89 6.27
N TRP A 178 -14.33 1.11 6.31
CA TRP A 178 -13.38 1.11 7.43
C TRP A 178 -12.42 2.31 7.41
N ILE A 179 -12.02 2.81 6.25
CA ILE A 179 -11.31 4.09 6.12
C ILE A 179 -12.21 5.23 6.60
N GLN A 180 -13.50 5.17 6.28
CA GLN A 180 -14.50 6.09 6.82
C GLN A 180 -14.64 5.96 8.34
N LYS A 181 -14.61 4.74 8.88
CA LYS A 181 -14.61 4.47 10.34
C LYS A 181 -13.36 5.03 11.02
N LEU A 182 -12.16 4.74 10.50
CA LEU A 182 -10.90 5.33 10.96
C LEU A 182 -10.91 6.85 10.85
N ARG A 183 -11.49 7.44 9.80
CA ARG A 183 -11.63 8.90 9.68
C ARG A 183 -12.52 9.48 10.78
N LYS A 184 -13.55 8.74 11.22
CA LYS A 184 -14.44 9.14 12.31
C LYS A 184 -13.82 8.93 13.70
N THR A 185 -12.99 7.91 13.86
CA THR A 185 -12.40 7.54 15.16
C THR A 185 -10.97 8.07 15.36
N ALA A 186 -10.30 8.53 14.30
CA ALA A 186 -8.98 9.12 14.39
C ALA A 186 -9.06 10.40 15.25
N PRO A 187 -8.13 10.58 16.21
CA PRO A 187 -8.07 11.81 16.98
C PRO A 187 -7.93 13.00 16.01
N LYS A 188 -8.77 14.02 16.25
CA LYS A 188 -8.66 15.31 15.58
C LYS A 188 -7.24 15.85 15.82
N PRO A 189 -6.60 16.46 14.82
CA PRO A 189 -5.27 17.03 15.01
C PRO A 189 -5.29 17.95 16.23
N SER A 190 -4.34 17.75 17.14
CA SER A 190 -4.11 18.67 18.24
C SER A 190 -3.82 20.06 17.66
N PRO A 191 -4.45 21.14 18.16
CA PRO A 191 -4.23 22.49 17.66
C PRO A 191 -2.85 23.10 18.03
N PHE A 192 -1.91 22.35 18.59
CA PHE A 192 -0.58 22.82 18.98
C PHE A 192 0.49 22.42 17.95
N SER A 193 1.50 23.22 17.62
CA SER A 193 1.73 24.67 17.68
C SER A 193 2.96 24.90 16.79
N ARG A 194 2.92 25.88 15.89
CA ARG A 194 4.02 26.20 14.97
C ARG A 194 5.23 26.88 15.68
N THR A 195 5.35 26.78 17.01
CA THR A 195 6.20 27.69 17.79
C THR A 195 7.48 27.10 18.36
N ASP A 196 7.73 25.80 18.24
CA ASP A 196 8.92 25.20 18.88
C ASP A 196 9.67 24.27 17.93
N MET A 197 10.21 24.83 16.86
CA MET A 197 11.46 24.35 16.25
C MET A 197 12.36 25.58 16.03
N PRO A 198 13.65 25.51 16.41
CA PRO A 198 14.58 26.64 16.34
C PRO A 198 14.80 27.17 14.92
#